data_AF-A0A7W1LK18-F1
#
_entry.id   AF-A0A7W1LK18-F1
#
_cell.length_a   1.000
_cell.length_b   1.000
_cell.length_c   1.000
_cell.angle_alpha   90.00
_cell.angle_beta   90.00
_cell.angle_gamma   90.00
#
_symmetry.space_group_name_H-M   'P 1'
#
loop_
_entity.id
_entity.type
_entity.pdbx_description
1 polymer ?
#
loop_
_entity_poly.entity_id
_entity_poly.type
_entity_poly.pdbx_seq_one_letter_code
_entity_poly.pdbx_strand_id
1 'polypeptide(L)' 'MTAAQGLTLTTVNISAPDPGALARFYGRLLGWEIRAEEPDWVVLKNPDAGATLSF' A
#
# COMPACT_ATOMS: atom_id res chain seq x y z
N MET A 1 6.81 -27.43 -22.96
CA MET A 1 7.47 -26.30 -22.27
C MET A 1 6.52 -25.81 -21.20
N THR A 2 6.81 -26.01 -19.92
CA THR A 2 5.97 -25.45 -18.85
C THR A 2 6.33 -23.98 -18.72
N ALA A 3 5.36 -23.08 -18.91
CA ALA A 3 5.60 -21.67 -18.64
C ALA A 3 5.98 -21.50 -17.16
N ALA A 4 7.10 -20.83 -16.88
CA ALA A 4 7.43 -20.44 -15.52
C ALA A 4 6.35 -19.47 -15.05
N GLN A 5 5.62 -19.85 -14.00
CA GLN A 5 4.59 -18.97 -13.43
C GLN A 5 5.30 -17.83 -12.71
N GLY A 6 5.05 -16.59 -13.15
CA GLY A 6 5.57 -15.40 -12.50
C GLY A 6 4.72 -15.02 -11.29
N LEU A 7 5.38 -14.62 -10.19
CA LEU A 7 4.71 -14.01 -9.04
C LEU A 7 4.85 -12.50 -9.12
N THR A 8 3.76 -11.76 -8.92
CA THR A 8 3.77 -10.30 -8.82
C THR A 8 3.36 -9.90 -7.40
N LEU A 9 4.18 -9.08 -6.73
CA LEU A 9 3.81 -8.46 -5.46
C LEU A 9 2.86 -7.30 -5.73
N THR A 10 1.65 -7.35 -5.17
CA THR A 10 0.61 -6.34 -5.41
C THR A 10 0.47 -5.35 -4.26
N THR A 11 0.57 -5.82 -3.02
CA THR A 11 0.34 -4.99 -1.82
C THR A 11 1.15 -5.52 -0.64
N VAL A 12 1.65 -4.61 0.19
CA VAL A 12 2.14 -4.90 1.54
C VAL A 12 1.15 -4.34 2.54
N ASN A 13 0.64 -5.17 3.45
CA ASN A 13 -0.28 -4.76 4.51
C ASN A 13 0.43 -4.77 5.86
N ILE A 14 0.41 -3.63 6.58
CA ILE A 14 1.05 -3.48 7.88
C ILE A 14 -0.01 -3.15 8.92
N SER A 15 -0.31 -4.08 9.83
CA SER A 15 -1.29 -3.85 10.90
C SER A 15 -0.88 -2.67 11.79
N ALA A 16 -1.81 -1.74 11.99
CA ALA A 16 -1.62 -0.55 12.81
C ALA A 16 -2.79 -0.35 13.78
N PRO A 17 -2.53 0.19 15.00
CA PRO A 17 -3.61 0.59 15.91
C PRO A 17 -4.38 1.82 15.40
N ASP A 18 -3.74 2.65 14.57
CA ASP A 18 -4.36 3.77 13.85
C ASP A 18 -3.84 3.76 12.38
N PRO A 19 -4.58 3.10 11.46
CA PRO A 19 -4.23 3.04 10.04
C PRO A 19 -4.09 4.43 9.39
N GLY A 20 -4.95 5.38 9.78
CA GLY A 20 -4.95 6.73 9.25
C GLY A 20 -3.71 7.52 9.66
N ALA A 21 -3.25 7.39 10.90
CA ALA A 21 -2.01 8.02 11.35
C ALA A 21 -0.80 7.49 10.57
N LEU A 22 -0.73 6.16 10.38
CA LEU A 22 0.38 5.53 9.68
C LEU A 22 0.37 5.87 8.19
N ALA A 23 -0.81 5.89 7.56
CA ALA A 23 -0.97 6.32 6.18
C ALA A 23 -0.55 7.77 5.96
N ARG A 24 -0.92 8.70 6.86
CA ARG A 24 -0.48 10.10 6.77
C ARG A 24 1.02 10.24 6.95
N PHE A 25 1.62 9.44 7.83
CA PHE A 25 3.07 9.40 8.00
C PHE A 25 3.77 8.93 6.73
N TYR A 26 3.41 7.75 6.22
CA TYR A 26 4.04 7.17 5.03
C TYR A 26 3.72 7.92 3.75
N GLY A 27 2.51 8.47 3.62
CA GLY A 27 2.12 9.31 2.49
C GLY A 27 3.02 10.54 2.37
N ARG A 28 3.31 11.22 3.49
CA ARG A 28 4.28 12.33 3.50
C ARG A 28 5.72 11.87 3.27
N LEU A 29 6.12 10.75 3.87
CA LEU A 29 7.49 10.22 3.76
C LEU A 29 7.83 9.80 2.32
N LEU A 30 6.89 9.16 1.65
CA LEU A 30 7.07 8.59 0.31
C LEU A 30 6.61 9.54 -0.80
N GLY A 31 5.88 10.60 -0.46
CA GLY A 31 5.19 11.46 -1.43
C GLY A 31 4.02 10.75 -2.12
N TRP A 32 3.42 9.75 -1.46
CA TRP A 32 2.34 8.92 -2.02
C TRP A 32 0.97 9.42 -1.58
N GLU A 33 0.01 9.34 -2.48
CA GLU A 33 -1.36 9.76 -2.21
C GLU A 33 -2.19 8.63 -1.57
N ILE A 34 -3.09 9.01 -0.68
CA ILE A 34 -4.12 8.12 -0.14
C ILE A 34 -5.14 7.84 -1.26
N ARG A 35 -5.22 6.58 -1.65
CA ARG A 35 -6.17 6.10 -2.66
C ARG A 35 -7.55 5.80 -2.07
N ALA A 36 -7.56 5.25 -0.86
CA ALA A 36 -8.77 4.88 -0.12
C ALA A 36 -8.50 5.05 1.37
N GLU A 37 -9.48 5.60 2.09
CA GLU A 37 -9.46 5.79 3.54
C GLU A 37 -10.80 5.35 4.10
N GLU A 38 -10.76 4.28 4.89
CA GLU A 38 -11.87 3.72 5.67
C GLU A 38 -11.48 3.72 7.16
N PRO A 39 -12.43 3.60 8.10
CA PRO A 39 -12.15 3.75 9.53
C PRO A 39 -11.05 2.82 10.07
N ASP A 40 -10.93 1.64 9.48
CA ASP A 40 -10.09 0.53 9.91
C ASP A 40 -9.07 0.10 8.83
N TRP A 41 -9.02 0.81 7.69
CA TRP A 41 -8.15 0.46 6.59
C TRP A 41 -7.80 1.65 5.71
N VAL A 42 -6.53 1.81 5.36
CA VAL A 42 -6.08 2.89 4.46
C VAL A 42 -5.10 2.35 3.43
N VAL A 43 -5.20 2.83 2.18
CA VAL A 43 -4.34 2.45 1.06
C VAL A 43 -3.59 3.64 0.50
N LEU A 44 -2.27 3.54 0.43
CA LEU A 44 -1.39 4.44 -0.31
C LEU A 44 -1.04 3.85 -1.68
N LYS A 45 -1.12 4.68 -2.72
CA LYS A 45 -0.78 4.30 -4.09
C LYS A 45 0.65 4.69 -4.41
N ASN A 46 1.45 3.72 -4.86
CA ASN A 46 2.74 3.97 -5.47
C ASN A 46 2.56 4.65 -6.85
N PRO A 47 3.13 5.84 -7.09
CA PRO A 47 3.02 6.54 -8.36
C PRO A 47 3.77 5.83 -9.51
N ASP A 48 4.82 5.06 -9.21
CA ASP A 48 5.72 4.46 -10.22
C ASP A 48 5.22 3.09 -10.74
N ALA A 49 3.95 2.75 -10.48
CA ALA A 49 3.33 1.46 -10.81
C ALA A 49 4.09 0.26 -10.20
N GLY A 50 3.71 -0.09 -8.97
CA GLY A 50 4.25 -1.21 -8.22
C GLY A 50 3.34 -1.61 -7.06
N ALA A 51 3.89 -2.31 -6.09
CA ALA A 51 3.13 -2.71 -4.91
C ALA A 51 2.57 -1.48 -4.16
N THR A 52 1.32 -1.55 -3.72
CA THR A 52 0.74 -0.54 -2.84
C THR A 52 1.08 -0.81 -1.38
N LEU A 53 0.87 0.19 -0.53
CA LEU A 53 1.01 0.04 0.91
C LEU A 53 -0.35 0.22 1.56
N SER A 54 -0.74 -0.70 2.42
CA SER A 54 -1.96 -0.59 3.21
C SER A 54 -1.70 -0.79 4.69
N PHE A 55 -2.58 -0.19 5.50
CA PHE A 55 -2.52 -0.22 6.95
C PHE A 55 -3.87 -0.62 7.53
#